data_AF-A0A8T7D2J4-F1
#
_entry.id   AF-A0A8T7D2J4-F1
#
_cell.length_a   1.000
_cell.length_b   1.000
_cell.length_c   1.000
_cell.angle_alpha   90.00
_cell.angle_beta   90.00
_cell.angle_gamma   90.00
#
_symmetry.space_group_name_H-M   'P 1'
#
loop_
_entity.id
_entity.type
_entity.pdbx_description
1 polymer ?
#
loop_
_entity_poly.entity_id
_entity_poly.type
_entity_poly.pdbx_seq_one_letter_code
_entity_poly.pdbx_strand_id
1 'polypeptide(L)'
;MSNTYQPDFAIHPGEHLEEALESGGMTQTELAVRLGVHKKTVNEIIRGKAAITSEMALRLGKVFHYPAYLWNNLQRNYDETRARLAEQERLQSHLAWLKQLPLATMIQLGWIDKRKDKTAQLETVLKFFGIASPDQWRIVWETHQVAYHQSQRLDSSALAISVWLRQGEIEAWRIACAPYDRKTFQAALNEARTLSLEPYETFQPKLVEICARAGVAVVFIPELPNTGVFGCTRWFGGKALIQLSLRHKSNDQLWFTFFHEAGHIIKHGRTGIFIEGNALDAEKEEEANVFSRDKLIPPAAYQRFLNEWDGQSLTVIEAFASEIGIAPGIVVGRLQNDKLLPNSHGNRLKIFYEWKA
;
A
#
# COMPACT_ATOMS: atom_id res chain seq x y z
N MET A 1 1.44 -28.31 -8.70
CA MET A 1 2.49 -27.41 -9.24
C MET A 1 3.02 -28.05 -10.50
N SER A 2 2.80 -27.43 -11.67
CA SER A 2 3.45 -27.85 -12.91
C SER A 2 4.95 -27.55 -12.75
N ASN A 3 5.80 -28.57 -12.82
CA ASN A 3 7.24 -28.41 -12.76
C ASN A 3 7.72 -27.91 -14.13
N THR A 4 7.54 -26.61 -14.39
CA THR A 4 7.97 -26.00 -15.65
C THR A 4 9.49 -25.82 -15.61
N TYR A 5 10.21 -26.54 -16.47
CA TYR A 5 11.66 -26.38 -16.63
C TYR A 5 11.99 -24.92 -16.99
N GLN A 6 12.90 -24.30 -16.24
CA GLN A 6 13.41 -22.96 -16.51
C GLN A 6 14.93 -23.05 -16.68
N PRO A 7 15.47 -22.91 -17.91
CA PRO A 7 16.90 -23.04 -18.17
C PRO A 7 17.69 -21.92 -17.50
N ASP A 8 18.88 -22.19 -17.00
CA ASP A 8 19.79 -21.21 -16.39
C ASP A 8 20.68 -20.49 -17.43
N PHE A 9 20.54 -20.83 -18.71
CA PHE A 9 21.23 -20.20 -19.84
C PHE A 9 20.27 -19.98 -21.02
N ALA A 10 20.52 -18.92 -21.79
CA ALA A 10 19.73 -18.60 -22.98
C ALA A 10 20.46 -19.06 -24.25
N ILE A 11 19.90 -20.04 -24.96
CA ILE A 11 20.41 -20.53 -26.26
C ILE A 11 19.88 -19.63 -27.37
N HIS A 12 20.76 -19.00 -28.14
CA HIS A 12 20.31 -18.17 -29.26
C HIS A 12 19.78 -19.08 -30.38
N PRO A 13 18.67 -18.76 -31.08
CA PRO A 13 18.18 -19.58 -32.20
C PRO A 13 19.17 -19.70 -33.37
N GLY A 14 20.22 -18.88 -33.38
CA GLY A 14 21.36 -18.97 -34.27
C GLY A 14 22.16 -20.26 -34.14
N GLU A 15 22.24 -20.83 -32.94
CA GLU A 15 22.89 -22.12 -32.68
C GLU A 15 22.11 -23.25 -33.38
N HIS A 16 20.78 -23.26 -33.23
CA HIS A 16 19.92 -24.19 -33.96
C HIS A 16 19.95 -23.98 -35.48
N LEU A 17 20.13 -22.74 -35.94
CA LEU A 17 20.31 -22.45 -37.35
C LEU A 17 21.64 -23.01 -37.87
N GLU A 18 22.72 -22.94 -37.08
CA GLU A 18 24.02 -23.53 -37.41
C GLU A 18 23.92 -25.06 -37.47
N GLU A 19 23.30 -25.71 -36.48
CA GLU A 19 23.03 -27.15 -36.48
C GLU A 19 22.21 -27.60 -37.71
N ALA A 20 21.20 -26.81 -38.10
CA ALA A 20 20.38 -27.10 -39.27
C ALA A 20 21.18 -26.97 -40.59
N LEU A 21 22.13 -26.03 -40.66
CA LEU A 21 23.04 -25.89 -41.79
C LEU A 21 24.01 -27.09 -41.88
N GLU A 22 24.61 -27.49 -40.77
CA GLU A 22 25.53 -28.63 -40.69
C GLU A 22 24.84 -29.93 -41.07
N SER A 23 23.66 -30.19 -40.49
CA SER A 23 22.86 -31.40 -40.78
C SER A 23 22.37 -31.45 -42.22
N GLY A 24 22.08 -30.30 -42.81
CA GLY A 24 21.64 -30.17 -44.21
C GLY A 24 22.77 -30.07 -45.23
N GLY A 25 24.04 -30.04 -44.80
CA GLY A 25 25.19 -29.81 -45.68
C GLY A 25 25.16 -28.46 -46.40
N MET A 26 24.47 -27.45 -45.86
CA MET A 26 24.23 -26.15 -46.49
C MET A 26 25.19 -25.10 -45.94
N THR A 27 25.80 -24.29 -46.81
CA THR A 27 26.67 -23.19 -46.35
C THR A 27 25.86 -21.94 -45.97
N GLN A 28 26.40 -21.09 -45.10
CA GLN A 28 25.79 -19.77 -44.79
C GLN A 28 25.58 -18.90 -46.04
N THR A 29 26.50 -19.00 -47.03
CA THR A 29 26.38 -18.28 -48.30
C THR A 29 25.16 -18.77 -49.08
N GLU A 30 24.99 -20.08 -49.17
CA GLU A 30 23.86 -20.68 -49.88
C GLU A 30 22.53 -20.35 -49.19
N LEU A 31 22.48 -20.46 -47.86
CA LEU A 31 21.28 -20.09 -47.11
C LEU A 31 20.90 -18.63 -47.35
N ALA A 32 21.87 -17.71 -47.36
CA ALA A 32 21.61 -16.29 -47.61
C ALA A 32 20.96 -16.05 -48.98
N VAL A 33 21.42 -16.76 -50.02
CA VAL A 33 20.81 -16.72 -51.35
C VAL A 33 19.38 -17.25 -51.31
N ARG A 34 19.14 -18.41 -50.68
CA ARG A 34 17.79 -19.02 -50.57
C ARG A 34 16.81 -18.14 -49.79
N LEU A 35 17.30 -17.41 -48.79
CA LEU A 35 16.50 -16.49 -47.98
C LEU A 35 16.31 -15.11 -48.62
N GLY A 36 17.06 -14.78 -49.68
CA GLY A 36 17.04 -13.45 -50.28
C GLY A 36 17.56 -12.36 -49.33
N VAL A 37 18.66 -12.63 -48.62
CA VAL A 37 19.32 -11.69 -47.70
C VAL A 37 20.83 -11.69 -47.90
N HIS A 38 21.53 -10.71 -47.31
CA HIS A 38 22.99 -10.73 -47.32
C HIS A 38 23.54 -11.83 -46.41
N LYS A 39 24.67 -12.45 -46.80
CA LYS A 39 25.39 -13.43 -45.97
C LYS A 39 25.68 -12.90 -44.57
N LYS A 40 25.95 -11.59 -44.44
CA LYS A 40 26.14 -10.91 -43.17
C LYS A 40 24.97 -11.12 -42.20
N THR A 41 23.73 -11.04 -42.68
CA THR A 41 22.53 -11.25 -41.87
C THR A 41 22.49 -12.67 -41.29
N VAL A 42 22.76 -13.69 -42.11
CA VAL A 42 22.83 -15.09 -41.64
C VAL A 42 23.94 -15.26 -40.61
N ASN A 43 25.11 -14.69 -40.87
CA ASN A 43 26.25 -14.76 -39.95
C ASN A 43 25.96 -14.07 -38.61
N GLU A 44 25.27 -12.93 -38.62
CA GLU A 44 24.88 -12.20 -37.40
C GLU A 44 23.84 -12.98 -36.59
N ILE A 45 22.90 -13.67 -37.24
CA ILE A 45 21.94 -14.54 -36.55
C ILE A 45 22.67 -15.70 -35.86
N ILE A 46 23.54 -16.41 -36.59
CA ILE A 46 24.31 -17.54 -36.04
C ILE A 46 25.18 -17.09 -34.86
N ARG A 47 25.82 -15.93 -34.97
CA ARG A 47 26.66 -15.36 -33.90
C ARG A 47 25.87 -14.72 -32.74
N GLY A 48 24.54 -14.83 -32.74
CA GLY A 48 23.70 -14.25 -31.68
C GLY A 48 23.62 -12.73 -31.66
N LYS A 49 24.03 -12.06 -32.74
CA LYS A 49 24.03 -10.59 -32.88
C LYS A 49 22.74 -10.05 -33.48
N ALA A 50 22.01 -10.87 -34.25
CA ALA A 50 20.74 -10.50 -34.86
C ALA A 50 19.65 -11.51 -34.50
N ALA A 51 18.46 -11.02 -34.17
CA ALA A 51 17.30 -11.85 -33.89
C ALA A 51 16.70 -12.45 -35.17
N ILE A 52 16.05 -13.61 -35.03
CA ILE A 52 15.16 -14.14 -36.06
C ILE A 52 13.80 -13.42 -35.94
N THR A 53 13.53 -12.50 -36.88
CA THR A 53 12.22 -11.84 -36.97
C THR A 53 11.14 -12.78 -37.51
N SER A 54 9.87 -12.44 -37.33
CA SER A 54 8.75 -13.22 -37.89
C SER A 54 8.85 -13.40 -39.42
N GLU A 55 9.35 -12.39 -40.13
CA GLU A 55 9.59 -12.48 -41.57
C GLU A 55 10.72 -13.46 -41.89
N MET A 56 11.82 -13.39 -41.14
CA MET A 56 12.94 -14.34 -41.28
C MET A 56 12.48 -15.77 -40.97
N ALA A 57 11.66 -15.97 -39.94
CA ALA A 57 11.09 -17.27 -39.60
C ALA A 57 10.23 -17.86 -40.73
N LEU A 58 9.43 -17.03 -41.43
CA LEU A 58 8.68 -17.45 -42.62
C LEU A 58 9.60 -17.90 -43.76
N ARG A 59 10.69 -17.16 -43.99
CA ARG A 59 11.68 -17.50 -45.03
C ARG A 59 12.43 -18.80 -44.66
N LEU A 60 12.91 -18.92 -43.43
CA LEU A 60 13.56 -20.12 -42.89
C LEU A 60 12.64 -21.34 -42.96
N GLY A 61 11.35 -21.17 -42.66
CA GLY A 61 10.39 -22.26 -42.73
C GLY A 61 10.21 -22.82 -44.16
N LYS A 62 10.30 -21.95 -45.18
CA LYS A 62 10.32 -22.39 -46.59
C LYS A 62 11.60 -23.14 -46.95
N VAL A 63 12.76 -22.70 -46.45
CA VAL A 63 14.06 -23.28 -46.78
C VAL A 63 14.29 -24.63 -46.11
N PHE A 64 13.92 -24.76 -44.83
CA PHE A 64 14.14 -25.96 -44.03
C PHE A 64 12.92 -26.87 -43.92
N HIS A 65 11.80 -26.51 -44.57
CA HIS A 65 10.53 -27.24 -44.53
C HIS A 65 9.96 -27.46 -43.12
N TYR A 66 10.32 -26.58 -42.19
CA TYR A 66 9.78 -26.53 -40.84
C TYR A 66 8.77 -25.39 -40.69
N PRO A 67 7.72 -25.53 -39.88
CA PRO A 67 6.81 -24.42 -39.63
C PRO A 67 7.52 -23.20 -39.03
N ALA A 68 7.20 -22.01 -39.53
CA ALA A 68 7.79 -20.74 -39.07
C ALA A 68 7.61 -20.49 -37.56
N TYR A 69 6.53 -21.02 -36.96
CA TYR A 69 6.30 -20.86 -35.53
C TYR A 69 7.39 -21.52 -34.66
N LEU A 70 8.10 -22.53 -35.17
CA LEU A 70 9.21 -23.15 -34.43
C LEU A 70 10.36 -22.15 -34.24
N TRP A 71 10.78 -21.47 -35.30
CA TRP A 71 11.81 -20.44 -35.24
C TRP A 71 11.40 -19.25 -34.34
N ASN A 72 10.14 -18.81 -34.45
CA ASN A 72 9.60 -17.77 -33.57
C ASN A 72 9.60 -18.19 -32.10
N ASN A 73 9.26 -19.45 -31.81
CA ASN A 73 9.29 -19.97 -30.44
C ASN A 73 10.71 -20.05 -29.90
N LEU A 74 11.70 -20.45 -30.70
CA LEU A 74 13.12 -20.44 -30.29
C LEU A 74 13.58 -19.02 -29.95
N GLN A 75 13.28 -18.03 -30.80
CA GLN A 75 13.61 -16.62 -30.53
C GLN A 75 12.93 -16.11 -29.27
N ARG A 76 11.62 -16.37 -29.11
CA ARG A 76 10.86 -15.97 -27.92
C ARG A 76 11.45 -16.57 -26.64
N ASN A 77 11.74 -17.87 -26.64
CA ASN A 77 12.30 -18.57 -25.49
C ASN A 77 13.68 -18.01 -25.12
N TYR A 78 14.51 -17.70 -26.11
CA TYR A 78 15.80 -17.04 -25.92
C TYR A 78 15.63 -15.65 -25.27
N ASP A 79 14.79 -14.80 -25.83
CA ASP A 79 14.58 -13.43 -25.33
C ASP A 79 13.99 -13.42 -23.92
N GLU A 80 13.01 -14.29 -23.64
CA GLU A 80 12.42 -14.46 -22.30
C GLU A 80 13.46 -14.94 -21.29
N THR A 81 14.28 -15.93 -21.66
CA THR A 81 15.33 -16.46 -20.77
C THR A 81 16.38 -15.38 -20.47
N ARG A 82 16.85 -14.66 -21.49
CA ARG A 82 17.82 -13.57 -21.32
C ARG A 82 17.26 -12.45 -20.44
N ALA A 83 16.00 -12.04 -20.66
CA ALA A 83 15.35 -11.02 -19.86
C ALA A 83 15.19 -11.46 -18.40
N ARG A 84 14.81 -12.72 -18.16
CA ARG A 84 14.69 -13.28 -16.80
C ARG A 84 16.03 -13.34 -16.08
N LEU A 85 17.10 -13.76 -16.74
CA LEU A 85 18.44 -13.80 -16.14
C LEU A 85 18.93 -12.38 -15.78
N ALA A 86 18.77 -11.42 -16.69
CA ALA A 86 19.09 -10.02 -16.41
C ALA A 86 18.25 -9.45 -15.24
N GLU A 87 16.97 -9.82 -15.15
CA GLU A 87 16.12 -9.43 -14.03
C GLU A 87 16.61 -10.04 -12.71
N GLN A 88 17.03 -11.31 -12.70
CA GLN A 88 17.60 -11.94 -11.51
C GLN A 88 18.86 -11.21 -11.03
N GLU A 89 19.77 -10.84 -11.93
CA GLU A 89 20.96 -10.05 -11.59
C GLU A 89 20.58 -8.69 -11.00
N ARG A 90 19.59 -8.02 -11.60
CA ARG A 90 19.06 -6.74 -11.08
C ARG A 90 18.49 -6.90 -9.68
N LEU A 91 17.66 -7.92 -9.43
CA LEU A 91 17.11 -8.22 -8.10
C LEU A 91 18.22 -8.49 -7.08
N GLN A 92 19.28 -9.20 -7.47
CA GLN A 92 20.44 -9.44 -6.60
C GLN A 92 21.13 -8.14 -6.17
N SER A 93 21.28 -7.16 -7.06
CA SER A 93 21.87 -5.86 -6.71
C SER A 93 21.05 -5.06 -5.67
N HIS A 94 19.76 -5.37 -5.51
CA HIS A 94 18.86 -4.65 -4.62
C HIS A 94 18.60 -5.33 -3.27
N LEU A 95 19.27 -6.44 -2.96
CA LEU A 95 19.05 -7.16 -1.70
C LEU A 95 19.35 -6.34 -0.43
N ALA A 96 20.12 -5.27 -0.53
CA ALA A 96 20.34 -4.34 0.58
C ALA A 96 19.09 -3.54 0.95
N TRP A 97 18.25 -3.18 -0.03
CA TRP A 97 16.98 -2.49 0.21
C TRP A 97 15.98 -3.39 0.92
N LEU A 98 15.93 -4.67 0.54
CA LEU A 98 15.07 -5.68 1.17
C LEU A 98 15.26 -5.75 2.70
N LYS A 99 16.49 -5.59 3.18
CA LYS A 99 16.82 -5.67 4.62
C LYS A 99 16.30 -4.49 5.45
N GLN A 100 15.92 -3.38 4.81
CA GLN A 100 15.44 -2.17 5.49
C GLN A 100 13.94 -2.23 5.78
N LEU A 101 13.23 -3.20 5.19
CA LEU A 101 11.79 -3.37 5.35
C LEU A 101 11.43 -4.21 6.58
N PRO A 102 10.26 -3.98 7.20
CA PRO A 102 9.76 -4.77 8.33
C PRO A 102 9.21 -6.14 7.89
N LEU A 103 10.02 -6.94 7.18
CA LEU A 103 9.58 -8.20 6.54
C LEU A 103 8.99 -9.22 7.52
N ALA A 104 9.60 -9.36 8.69
CA ALA A 104 9.12 -10.29 9.70
C ALA A 104 7.68 -9.98 10.11
N THR A 105 7.37 -8.69 10.32
CA THR A 105 6.03 -8.22 10.65
C THR A 105 5.07 -8.39 9.47
N MET A 106 5.48 -8.03 8.25
CA MET A 106 4.64 -8.21 7.06
C MET A 106 4.25 -9.68 6.83
N ILE A 107 5.18 -10.61 7.07
CA ILE A 107 4.93 -12.07 6.97
C ILE A 107 4.01 -12.53 8.10
N GLN A 108 4.26 -12.09 9.34
CA GLN A 108 3.44 -12.44 10.50
C GLN A 108 1.99 -11.98 10.32
N LEU A 109 1.78 -10.79 9.76
CA LEU A 109 0.46 -10.23 9.46
C LEU A 109 -0.17 -10.80 8.17
N GLY A 110 0.51 -11.69 7.46
CA GLY A 110 0.02 -12.33 6.25
C GLY A 110 -0.08 -11.41 5.03
N TRP A 111 0.61 -10.27 5.02
CA TRP A 111 0.58 -9.32 3.89
C TRP A 111 1.43 -9.79 2.71
N ILE A 112 2.48 -10.55 3.00
CA ILE A 112 3.31 -11.22 2.00
C ILE A 112 3.65 -12.62 2.47
N ASP A 113 3.87 -13.52 1.51
CA ASP A 113 4.34 -14.85 1.83
C ASP A 113 5.86 -14.88 2.10
N LYS A 114 6.27 -15.78 3.00
CA LYS A 114 7.70 -16.10 3.19
C LYS A 114 8.25 -16.89 2.01
N ARG A 115 9.47 -16.56 1.59
CA ARG A 115 10.27 -17.28 0.59
C ARG A 115 11.64 -17.64 1.15
N LYS A 116 12.17 -18.79 0.75
CA LYS A 116 13.52 -19.23 1.15
C LYS A 116 14.60 -18.41 0.44
N ASP A 117 14.42 -18.20 -0.85
CA ASP A 117 15.33 -17.39 -1.65
C ASP A 117 15.06 -15.88 -1.47
N LYS A 118 16.13 -15.09 -1.39
CA LYS A 118 16.05 -13.65 -1.13
C LYS A 118 15.56 -12.86 -2.34
N THR A 119 15.92 -13.27 -3.55
CA THR A 119 15.44 -12.60 -4.78
C THR A 119 13.96 -12.87 -4.99
N ALA A 120 13.51 -14.10 -4.74
CA ALA A 120 12.10 -14.44 -4.71
C ALA A 120 11.34 -13.67 -3.61
N GLN A 121 11.94 -13.49 -2.42
CA GLN A 121 11.33 -12.64 -1.38
C GLN A 121 11.25 -11.18 -1.85
N LEU A 122 12.27 -10.63 -2.50
CA LEU A 122 12.22 -9.29 -3.05
C LEU A 122 11.10 -9.14 -4.09
N GLU A 123 10.90 -10.12 -4.98
CA GLU A 123 9.78 -10.08 -5.92
C GLU A 123 8.42 -10.01 -5.22
N THR A 124 8.22 -10.76 -4.13
CA THR A 124 6.94 -10.70 -3.39
C THR A 124 6.68 -9.30 -2.83
N VAL A 125 7.74 -8.61 -2.38
CA VAL A 125 7.67 -7.24 -1.87
C VAL A 125 7.37 -6.26 -3.00
N LEU A 126 8.04 -6.39 -4.15
CA LEU A 126 7.78 -5.54 -5.32
C LEU A 126 6.34 -5.69 -5.81
N LYS A 127 5.82 -6.93 -5.83
CA LYS A 127 4.41 -7.23 -6.14
C LYS A 127 3.44 -6.61 -5.12
N PHE A 128 3.76 -6.68 -3.83
CA PHE A 128 2.99 -6.03 -2.76
C PHE A 128 2.89 -4.51 -2.98
N PHE A 129 4.02 -3.86 -3.26
CA PHE A 129 4.04 -2.43 -3.57
C PHE A 129 3.44 -2.08 -4.93
N GLY A 130 3.37 -3.04 -5.86
CA GLY A 130 2.93 -2.78 -7.24
C GLY A 130 3.94 -1.97 -8.04
N ILE A 131 5.24 -2.17 -7.80
CA ILE A 131 6.33 -1.42 -8.42
C ILE A 131 7.33 -2.35 -9.13
N ALA A 132 8.02 -1.84 -10.15
CA ALA A 132 8.97 -2.63 -10.94
C ALA A 132 10.36 -2.79 -10.30
N SER A 133 10.76 -1.90 -9.39
CA SER A 133 12.04 -1.98 -8.67
C SER A 133 12.07 -1.07 -7.44
N PRO A 134 13.06 -1.24 -6.55
CA PRO A 134 13.29 -0.32 -5.44
C PRO A 134 13.63 1.12 -5.87
N ASP A 135 14.22 1.31 -7.05
CA ASP A 135 14.44 2.68 -7.56
C ASP A 135 13.11 3.36 -7.86
N GLN A 136 12.12 2.62 -8.35
CA GLN A 136 10.78 3.14 -8.58
C GLN A 136 10.00 3.40 -7.29
N TRP A 137 10.31 2.68 -6.20
CA TRP A 137 9.75 3.01 -4.88
C TRP A 137 10.04 4.47 -4.54
N ARG A 138 11.29 4.91 -4.76
CA ARG A 138 11.70 6.28 -4.46
C ARG A 138 10.88 7.29 -5.27
N ILE A 139 10.72 7.07 -6.57
CA ILE A 139 9.95 7.99 -7.43
C ILE A 139 8.49 8.05 -7.00
N VAL A 140 7.84 6.90 -6.81
CA VAL A 140 6.43 6.85 -6.41
C VAL A 140 6.25 7.52 -5.06
N TRP A 141 7.05 7.17 -4.06
CA TRP A 141 6.87 7.68 -2.70
C TRP A 141 7.39 9.11 -2.50
N GLU A 142 8.42 9.58 -3.20
CA GLU A 142 8.83 10.99 -3.18
C GLU A 142 7.79 11.90 -3.87
N THR A 143 7.16 11.43 -4.96
CA THR A 143 6.12 12.23 -5.65
C THR A 143 4.82 12.34 -4.84
N HIS A 144 4.50 11.33 -4.03
CA HIS A 144 3.36 11.35 -3.12
C HIS A 144 3.69 12.04 -1.77
N GLN A 145 4.98 12.23 -1.46
CA GLN A 145 5.46 12.85 -0.23
C GLN A 145 6.03 14.25 -0.49
N VAL A 146 5.15 15.24 -0.62
CA VAL A 146 5.50 16.60 -0.13
C VAL A 146 5.62 16.60 1.41
N ALA A 147 5.20 15.50 2.06
CA ALA A 147 4.98 15.34 3.48
C ALA A 147 6.17 14.92 4.37
N TYR A 148 7.26 14.39 3.82
CA TYR A 148 8.34 13.81 4.64
C TYR A 148 9.73 14.39 4.29
N HIS A 149 9.75 15.64 3.84
CA HIS A 149 10.98 16.37 3.52
C HIS A 149 11.76 16.88 4.75
N GLN A 150 11.73 16.15 5.87
CA GLN A 150 12.63 16.40 7.00
C GLN A 150 13.26 15.11 7.52
N SER A 151 14.03 14.44 6.67
CA SER A 151 15.44 14.12 6.99
C SER A 151 16.11 13.57 5.73
N GLN A 152 17.30 14.04 5.41
CA GLN A 152 18.11 13.58 4.27
C GLN A 152 18.71 12.17 4.48
N ARG A 153 17.97 11.28 5.16
CA ARG A 153 18.28 9.86 5.29
C ARG A 153 17.00 9.12 4.94
N LEU A 154 17.09 8.15 4.02
CA LEU A 154 16.08 7.08 3.95
C LEU A 154 16.12 6.37 5.29
N ASP A 155 15.36 6.87 6.24
CA ASP A 155 15.28 6.25 7.54
C ASP A 155 14.36 5.03 7.42
N SER A 156 14.67 3.98 8.17
CA SER A 156 13.89 2.74 8.23
C SER A 156 12.40 2.99 8.50
N SER A 157 12.08 4.12 9.15
CA SER A 157 10.73 4.63 9.38
C SER A 157 9.97 4.96 8.09
N ALA A 158 10.59 5.59 7.08
CA ALA A 158 9.92 5.97 5.84
C ALA A 158 9.48 4.74 5.03
N LEU A 159 10.32 3.70 4.97
CA LEU A 159 9.97 2.43 4.35
C LEU A 159 8.85 1.73 5.10
N ALA A 160 8.91 1.67 6.44
CA ALA A 160 7.83 1.08 7.23
C ALA A 160 6.50 1.84 7.05
N ILE A 161 6.51 3.17 7.05
CA ILE A 161 5.32 3.98 6.76
C ILE A 161 4.79 3.66 5.36
N SER A 162 5.66 3.55 4.35
CA SER A 162 5.24 3.19 2.98
C SER A 162 4.55 1.83 2.91
N VAL A 163 5.04 0.84 3.66
CA VAL A 163 4.40 -0.48 3.76
C VAL A 163 3.02 -0.35 4.37
N TRP A 164 2.90 0.38 5.48
CA TRP A 164 1.63 0.57 6.17
C TRP A 164 0.62 1.27 5.27
N LEU A 165 1.00 2.39 4.63
CA LEU A 165 0.17 3.10 3.67
C LEU A 165 -0.26 2.17 2.52
N ARG A 166 0.68 1.44 1.92
CA ARG A 166 0.36 0.52 0.83
C ARG A 166 -0.65 -0.56 1.24
N GLN A 167 -0.52 -1.11 2.44
CA GLN A 167 -1.50 -2.08 2.94
C GLN A 167 -2.89 -1.45 3.05
N GLY A 168 -2.99 -0.20 3.51
CA GLY A 168 -4.26 0.52 3.54
C GLY A 168 -4.87 0.73 2.16
N GLU A 169 -4.06 0.95 1.12
CA GLU A 169 -4.54 1.04 -0.27
C GLU A 169 -5.11 -0.30 -0.77
N ILE A 170 -4.42 -1.41 -0.47
CA ILE A 170 -4.83 -2.76 -0.86
C ILE A 170 -6.19 -3.10 -0.22
N GLU A 171 -6.37 -2.82 1.07
CA GLU A 171 -7.64 -3.05 1.75
C GLU A 171 -8.74 -2.08 1.28
N ALA A 172 -8.40 -0.81 1.03
CA ALA A 172 -9.36 0.18 0.54
C ALA A 172 -9.91 -0.15 -0.85
N TRP A 173 -9.10 -0.77 -1.71
CA TRP A 173 -9.55 -1.28 -3.02
C TRP A 173 -10.70 -2.29 -2.91
N ARG A 174 -10.75 -3.07 -1.82
CA ARG A 174 -11.78 -4.09 -1.60
C ARG A 174 -13.10 -3.50 -1.13
N ILE A 175 -13.09 -2.27 -0.61
CA ILE A 175 -14.27 -1.59 -0.11
C ILE A 175 -14.94 -0.86 -1.28
N ALA A 176 -16.12 -1.31 -1.69
CA ALA A 176 -16.95 -0.59 -2.64
C ALA A 176 -17.49 0.69 -1.97
N CYS A 177 -17.32 1.85 -2.62
CA CYS A 177 -17.80 3.12 -2.09
C CYS A 177 -18.63 3.84 -3.14
N ALA A 178 -19.65 4.58 -2.70
CA ALA A 178 -20.36 5.52 -3.55
C ALA A 178 -19.44 6.69 -3.97
N PRO A 179 -19.83 7.54 -4.93
CA PRO A 179 -19.15 8.81 -5.15
C PRO A 179 -19.13 9.65 -3.87
N TYR A 180 -18.01 10.33 -3.60
CA TYR A 180 -17.91 11.16 -2.40
C TYR A 180 -18.96 12.27 -2.39
N ASP A 181 -19.74 12.32 -1.31
CA ASP A 181 -20.68 13.40 -1.03
C ASP A 181 -20.48 13.93 0.39
N ARG A 182 -20.17 15.23 0.48
CA ARG A 182 -19.84 15.89 1.75
C ARG A 182 -21.01 15.88 2.74
N LYS A 183 -22.25 16.04 2.26
CA LYS A 183 -23.43 16.08 3.15
C LYS A 183 -23.71 14.69 3.73
N THR A 184 -23.64 13.67 2.90
CA THR A 184 -23.78 12.26 3.29
C THR A 184 -22.68 11.88 4.27
N PHE A 185 -21.43 12.31 4.04
CA PHE A 185 -20.34 12.04 4.97
C PHE A 185 -20.56 12.75 6.32
N GLN A 186 -21.04 14.00 6.31
CA GLN A 186 -21.35 14.71 7.54
C GLN A 186 -22.45 14.02 8.37
N ALA A 187 -23.44 13.43 7.71
CA ALA A 187 -24.48 12.61 8.35
C ALA A 187 -23.91 11.29 8.87
N ALA A 188 -23.09 10.59 8.08
CA ALA A 188 -22.38 9.38 8.51
C ALA A 188 -21.52 9.64 9.75
N LEU A 189 -20.87 10.81 9.86
CA LEU A 189 -20.11 11.19 11.05
C LEU A 189 -20.98 11.41 12.31
N ASN A 190 -22.26 11.80 12.15
CA ASN A 190 -23.16 11.88 13.30
C ASN A 190 -23.52 10.49 13.81
N GLU A 191 -23.77 9.55 12.90
CA GLU A 191 -24.03 8.14 13.23
C GLU A 191 -22.78 7.43 13.79
N ALA A 192 -21.61 7.68 13.19
CA ALA A 192 -20.34 7.16 13.67
C ALA A 192 -20.06 7.52 15.13
N ARG A 193 -20.49 8.71 15.57
CA ARG A 193 -20.28 9.17 16.96
C ARG A 193 -20.94 8.24 17.98
N THR A 194 -22.16 7.78 17.70
CA THR A 194 -22.92 6.92 18.62
C THR A 194 -22.35 5.51 18.68
N LEU A 195 -21.65 5.07 17.62
CA LEU A 195 -20.95 3.79 17.60
C LEU A 195 -19.82 3.68 18.63
N SER A 196 -19.40 4.79 19.25
CA SER A 196 -18.40 4.76 20.32
C SER A 196 -18.81 3.95 21.55
N LEU A 197 -20.12 3.74 21.75
CA LEU A 197 -20.68 2.93 22.83
C LEU A 197 -20.65 1.42 22.54
N GLU A 198 -20.41 1.03 21.30
CA GLU A 198 -20.48 -0.36 20.85
C GLU A 198 -19.11 -1.06 20.97
N PRO A 199 -19.07 -2.39 21.13
CA PRO A 199 -17.83 -3.14 21.07
C PRO A 199 -17.23 -3.15 19.65
N TYR A 200 -15.92 -3.42 19.55
CA TYR A 200 -15.16 -3.38 18.29
C TYR A 200 -15.80 -4.19 17.17
N GLU A 201 -16.20 -5.43 17.46
CA GLU A 201 -16.82 -6.34 16.50
C GLU A 201 -18.15 -5.82 15.94
N THR A 202 -18.79 -4.88 16.65
CA THR A 202 -20.06 -4.29 16.26
C THR A 202 -19.86 -2.95 15.55
N PHE A 203 -19.04 -2.04 16.09
CA PHE A 203 -18.86 -0.74 15.45
C PHE A 203 -18.02 -0.81 14.18
N GLN A 204 -16.99 -1.66 14.13
CA GLN A 204 -16.03 -1.68 13.03
C GLN A 204 -16.72 -1.89 11.67
N PRO A 205 -17.54 -2.95 11.47
CA PRO A 205 -18.19 -3.17 10.18
C PRO A 205 -19.20 -2.07 9.86
N LYS A 206 -19.95 -1.58 10.85
CA LYS A 206 -20.92 -0.49 10.69
C LYS A 206 -20.23 0.81 10.28
N LEU A 207 -19.09 1.16 10.89
CA LEU A 207 -18.34 2.36 10.58
C LEU A 207 -17.83 2.34 9.13
N VAL A 208 -17.32 1.19 8.68
CA VAL A 208 -16.91 0.99 7.28
C VAL A 208 -18.10 1.19 6.35
N GLU A 209 -19.25 0.59 6.66
CA GLU A 209 -20.45 0.66 5.84
C GLU A 209 -20.98 2.10 5.69
N ILE A 210 -21.19 2.82 6.78
CA ILE A 210 -21.77 4.17 6.75
C ILE A 210 -20.84 5.17 6.05
N CYS A 211 -19.53 5.04 6.23
CA CYS A 211 -18.55 5.88 5.55
C CYS A 211 -18.47 5.53 4.05
N ALA A 212 -18.54 4.25 3.69
CA ALA A 212 -18.47 3.81 2.30
C ALA A 212 -19.65 4.34 1.45
N ARG A 213 -20.85 4.43 2.05
CA ARG A 213 -22.03 5.07 1.44
C ARG A 213 -21.82 6.56 1.14
N ALA A 214 -20.89 7.21 1.83
CA ALA A 214 -20.52 8.60 1.63
C ALA A 214 -19.29 8.79 0.73
N GLY A 215 -18.73 7.70 0.17
CA GLY A 215 -17.52 7.73 -0.64
C GLY A 215 -16.21 7.79 0.15
N VAL A 216 -16.22 7.33 1.40
CA VAL A 216 -15.04 7.26 2.28
C VAL A 216 -14.77 5.81 2.66
N ALA A 217 -13.64 5.25 2.23
CA ALA A 217 -13.16 3.96 2.69
C ALA A 217 -12.48 4.13 4.05
N VAL A 218 -12.95 3.40 5.06
CA VAL A 218 -12.28 3.33 6.37
C VAL A 218 -11.61 1.98 6.48
N VAL A 219 -10.31 1.97 6.73
CA VAL A 219 -9.53 0.73 6.91
C VAL A 219 -8.80 0.77 8.23
N PHE A 220 -8.74 -0.39 8.87
CA PHE A 220 -8.01 -0.58 10.11
C PHE A 220 -6.80 -1.46 9.80
N ILE A 221 -5.60 -0.90 9.90
CA ILE A 221 -4.36 -1.61 9.54
C ILE A 221 -3.47 -1.67 10.78
N PRO A 222 -3.04 -2.87 11.21
CA PRO A 222 -2.05 -2.99 12.29
C PRO A 222 -0.84 -2.13 11.99
N GLU A 223 -0.40 -1.37 12.97
CA GLU A 223 0.81 -0.56 12.81
C GLU A 223 2.03 -1.44 12.54
N LEU A 224 3.08 -0.80 12.03
CA LEU A 224 4.39 -1.42 11.94
C LEU A 224 5.32 -0.82 13.00
N PRO A 225 6.30 -1.60 13.49
CA PRO A 225 7.31 -1.09 14.42
C PRO A 225 7.95 0.21 13.92
N ASN A 226 8.17 1.16 14.82
CA ASN A 226 8.87 2.42 14.56
C ASN A 226 8.23 3.34 13.50
N THR A 227 6.92 3.16 13.20
CA THR A 227 6.19 4.09 12.32
C THR A 227 5.64 5.29 13.09
N GLY A 228 5.10 5.08 14.29
CA GLY A 228 4.49 6.15 15.09
C GLY A 228 3.22 6.75 14.45
N VAL A 229 2.67 6.12 13.41
CA VAL A 229 1.50 6.63 12.67
C VAL A 229 0.22 6.07 13.26
N PHE A 230 -0.72 6.97 13.49
CA PHE A 230 -2.00 6.69 14.16
C PHE A 230 -3.18 6.77 13.19
N GLY A 231 -3.19 7.82 12.39
CA GLY A 231 -4.16 8.05 11.32
C GLY A 231 -3.46 8.53 10.06
N CYS A 232 -4.10 8.25 8.92
CA CYS A 232 -3.78 8.89 7.66
C CYS A 232 -5.03 9.03 6.81
N THR A 233 -5.18 10.20 6.21
CA THR A 233 -6.22 10.49 5.23
C THR A 233 -5.63 10.80 3.88
N ARG A 234 -6.17 10.19 2.83
CA ARG A 234 -5.79 10.54 1.44
C ARG A 234 -6.90 10.28 0.46
N TRP A 235 -6.77 10.89 -0.72
CA TRP A 235 -7.62 10.56 -1.85
C TRP A 235 -6.98 9.47 -2.69
N PHE A 236 -7.77 8.46 -3.01
CA PHE A 236 -7.31 7.25 -3.66
C PHE A 236 -8.42 6.69 -4.57
N GLY A 237 -8.14 6.47 -5.86
CA GLY A 237 -9.10 5.84 -6.78
C GLY A 237 -10.48 6.53 -6.84
N GLY A 238 -10.53 7.86 -6.69
CA GLY A 238 -11.77 8.64 -6.74
C GLY A 238 -12.59 8.67 -5.43
N LYS A 239 -12.14 7.99 -4.37
CA LYS A 239 -12.73 8.00 -3.02
C LYS A 239 -11.76 8.60 -2.01
N ALA A 240 -12.28 9.01 -0.86
CA ALA A 240 -11.42 9.33 0.28
C ALA A 240 -11.09 8.03 1.05
N LEU A 241 -9.91 7.98 1.65
CA LEU A 241 -9.43 6.87 2.46
C LEU A 241 -9.04 7.41 3.83
N ILE A 242 -9.64 6.87 4.89
CA ILE A 242 -9.19 7.01 6.27
C ILE A 242 -8.55 5.69 6.68
N GLN A 243 -7.28 5.73 7.03
CA GLN A 243 -6.52 4.58 7.47
C GLN A 243 -6.13 4.77 8.94
N LEU A 244 -6.59 3.87 9.80
CA LEU A 244 -6.40 3.94 11.24
C LEU A 244 -5.51 2.80 11.73
N SER A 245 -4.57 3.10 12.63
CA SER A 245 -3.88 2.09 13.40
C SER A 245 -4.63 1.84 14.72
N LEU A 246 -4.98 0.59 15.01
CA LEU A 246 -5.70 0.22 16.24
C LEU A 246 -4.76 -0.07 17.42
N ARG A 247 -3.51 0.42 17.41
CA ARG A 247 -2.50 -0.05 18.38
C ARG A 247 -2.71 0.52 19.78
N HIS A 248 -3.05 -0.32 20.76
CA HIS A 248 -3.03 -0.02 22.20
C HIS A 248 -3.70 1.30 22.59
N LYS A 249 -4.60 1.77 21.73
CA LYS A 249 -5.24 3.06 21.87
C LYS A 249 -6.55 2.80 22.58
N SER A 250 -6.69 3.49 23.70
CA SER A 250 -7.98 3.58 24.35
C SER A 250 -9.00 4.20 23.39
N ASN A 251 -10.27 3.89 23.61
CA ASN A 251 -11.38 4.34 22.79
C ASN A 251 -11.39 5.84 22.52
N ASP A 252 -10.99 6.68 23.48
CA ASP A 252 -10.82 8.12 23.27
C ASP A 252 -9.86 8.45 22.13
N GLN A 253 -8.71 7.79 22.09
CA GLN A 253 -7.68 8.11 21.10
C GLN A 253 -8.07 7.60 19.71
N LEU A 254 -8.70 6.41 19.62
CA LEU A 254 -9.19 5.90 18.32
C LEU A 254 -10.22 6.83 17.71
N TRP A 255 -11.25 7.19 18.50
CA TRP A 255 -12.33 8.04 18.01
C TRP A 255 -11.82 9.45 17.72
N PHE A 256 -10.90 9.98 18.54
CA PHE A 256 -10.26 11.26 18.25
C PHE A 256 -9.51 11.25 16.91
N THR A 257 -8.66 10.25 16.68
CA THR A 257 -7.93 10.10 15.41
C THR A 257 -8.92 9.95 14.24
N PHE A 258 -9.95 9.09 14.33
CA PHE A 258 -10.94 8.95 13.26
C PHE A 258 -11.62 10.27 12.89
N PHE A 259 -12.08 11.04 13.89
CA PHE A 259 -12.72 12.33 13.62
C PHE A 259 -11.74 13.42 13.18
N HIS A 260 -10.48 13.35 13.59
CA HIS A 260 -9.41 14.23 13.10
C HIS A 260 -9.18 13.99 11.60
N GLU A 261 -9.01 12.73 11.21
CA GLU A 261 -8.89 12.31 9.81
C GLU A 261 -10.12 12.71 8.96
N ALA A 262 -11.33 12.51 9.50
CA ALA A 262 -12.56 12.98 8.87
C ALA A 262 -12.60 14.52 8.75
N GLY A 263 -12.02 15.23 9.71
CA GLY A 263 -11.83 16.68 9.69
C GLY A 263 -11.05 17.13 8.46
N HIS A 264 -9.93 16.46 8.14
CA HIS A 264 -9.16 16.77 6.92
C HIS A 264 -10.00 16.63 5.65
N ILE A 265 -10.81 15.57 5.54
CA ILE A 265 -11.69 15.38 4.38
C ILE A 265 -12.74 16.50 4.28
N ILE A 266 -13.37 16.86 5.40
CA ILE A 266 -14.44 17.86 5.44
C ILE A 266 -13.90 19.28 5.20
N LYS A 267 -12.77 19.63 5.81
CA LYS A 267 -12.23 21.00 5.85
C LYS A 267 -11.30 21.30 4.68
N HIS A 268 -10.44 20.36 4.31
CA HIS A 268 -9.34 20.61 3.39
C HIS A 268 -9.55 19.98 1.99
N GLY A 269 -10.56 19.10 1.82
CA GLY A 269 -10.97 18.59 0.52
C GLY A 269 -9.93 17.68 -0.17
N ARG A 270 -9.83 17.78 -1.50
CA ARG A 270 -9.07 16.85 -2.38
C ARG A 270 -7.56 17.07 -2.45
N THR A 271 -7.02 18.05 -1.75
CA THR A 271 -5.62 18.44 -1.91
C THR A 271 -4.73 17.65 -0.95
N GLY A 272 -4.09 16.58 -1.45
CA GLY A 272 -2.95 15.93 -0.79
C GLY A 272 -3.23 14.70 0.08
N ILE A 273 -2.14 14.11 0.57
CA ILE A 273 -2.12 13.05 1.60
C ILE A 273 -1.86 13.75 2.94
N PHE A 274 -2.73 13.55 3.92
CA PHE A 274 -2.60 14.01 5.30
C PHE A 274 -2.22 12.81 6.18
N ILE A 275 -1.14 12.95 6.95
CA ILE A 275 -0.66 11.91 7.87
C ILE A 275 -0.50 12.60 9.22
N GLU A 276 -1.12 12.05 10.27
CA GLU A 276 -1.05 12.57 11.63
C GLU A 276 0.43 12.73 12.06
N GLY A 277 0.83 13.94 12.47
CA GLY A 277 2.21 14.27 12.88
C GLY A 277 3.07 15.01 11.83
N ASN A 278 2.49 15.41 10.69
CA ASN A 278 3.19 16.15 9.65
C ASN A 278 3.02 17.68 9.82
N ALA A 279 4.08 18.36 10.26
CA ALA A 279 4.08 19.78 10.62
C ALA A 279 4.00 20.79 9.45
N LEU A 280 3.68 20.34 8.22
CA LEU A 280 3.72 21.22 7.04
C LEU A 280 2.61 22.27 7.01
N ASP A 281 1.53 22.07 7.76
CA ASP A 281 0.43 23.04 7.84
C ASP A 281 -0.24 22.99 9.23
N ALA A 282 0.40 23.65 10.19
CA ALA A 282 -0.07 23.69 11.57
C ALA A 282 -1.49 24.25 11.74
N GLU A 283 -1.95 25.09 10.80
CA GLU A 283 -3.31 25.62 10.78
C GLU A 283 -4.32 24.51 10.45
N LYS A 284 -4.07 23.75 9.38
CA LYS A 284 -4.92 22.60 9.02
C LYS A 284 -4.98 21.53 10.11
N GLU A 285 -3.85 21.22 10.73
CA GLU A 285 -3.79 20.27 11.84
C GLU A 285 -4.65 20.75 13.03
N GLU A 286 -4.60 22.03 13.37
CA GLU A 286 -5.44 22.58 14.44
C GLU A 286 -6.93 22.62 14.04
N GLU A 287 -7.26 22.93 12.78
CA GLU A 287 -8.64 22.83 12.29
C GLU A 287 -9.22 21.42 12.43
N ALA A 288 -8.42 20.40 12.10
CA ALA A 288 -8.79 18.99 12.25
C ALA A 288 -8.92 18.59 13.73
N ASN A 289 -8.02 19.06 14.59
CA ASN A 289 -8.11 18.87 16.04
C ASN A 289 -9.39 19.48 16.62
N VAL A 290 -9.68 20.74 16.30
CA VAL A 290 -10.92 21.43 16.72
C VAL A 290 -12.14 20.69 16.21
N PHE A 291 -12.14 20.28 14.94
CA PHE A 291 -13.24 19.51 14.37
C PHE A 291 -13.48 18.22 15.15
N SER A 292 -12.42 17.45 15.44
CA SER A 292 -12.53 16.19 16.20
C SER A 292 -13.11 16.41 17.60
N ARG A 293 -12.52 17.36 18.35
CA ARG A 293 -12.95 17.75 19.70
C ARG A 293 -14.44 18.08 19.75
N ASP A 294 -14.86 19.00 18.88
CA ASP A 294 -16.19 19.59 18.93
C ASP A 294 -17.26 18.64 18.37
N LYS A 295 -16.87 17.76 17.43
CA LYS A 295 -17.77 16.74 16.89
C LYS A 295 -18.07 15.66 17.92
N LEU A 296 -17.03 15.19 18.62
CA LEU A 296 -17.15 14.20 19.69
C LEU A 296 -17.92 14.77 20.88
N ILE A 297 -17.54 15.96 21.35
CA ILE A 297 -18.14 16.60 22.52
C ILE A 297 -18.58 18.02 22.13
N PRO A 298 -19.90 18.28 21.97
CA PRO A 298 -20.39 19.59 21.57
C PRO A 298 -19.94 20.69 22.56
N PRO A 299 -19.38 21.82 22.09
CA PRO A 299 -18.79 22.84 22.97
C PRO A 299 -19.75 23.37 24.04
N ALA A 300 -21.02 23.61 23.67
CA ALA A 300 -22.03 24.08 24.61
C ALA A 300 -22.33 23.06 25.72
N ALA A 301 -22.36 21.77 25.39
CA ALA A 301 -22.57 20.71 26.38
C ALA A 301 -21.35 20.56 27.30
N TYR A 302 -20.14 20.64 26.72
CA TYR A 302 -18.90 20.58 27.49
C TYR A 302 -18.76 21.72 28.50
N GLN A 303 -19.10 22.95 28.09
CA GLN A 303 -19.07 24.10 29.00
C GLN A 303 -20.07 23.97 30.15
N ARG A 304 -21.29 23.47 29.89
CA ARG A 304 -22.26 23.18 30.97
C ARG A 304 -21.70 22.15 31.95
N PHE A 305 -21.17 21.04 31.42
CA PHE A 305 -20.54 20.01 32.23
C PHE A 305 -19.41 20.56 33.11
N LEU A 306 -18.50 21.37 32.57
CA LEU A 306 -17.38 21.93 33.33
C LEU A 306 -17.84 22.86 34.48
N ASN A 307 -18.98 23.52 34.35
CA ASN A 307 -19.53 24.37 35.41
C ASN A 307 -20.15 23.56 36.57
N GLU A 308 -20.61 22.34 36.30
CA GLU A 308 -21.30 21.48 37.27
C GLU A 308 -20.38 20.41 37.87
N TRP A 309 -19.30 20.06 37.16
CA TRP A 309 -18.38 19.01 37.55
C TRP A 309 -17.40 19.46 38.64
N ASP A 310 -17.21 18.62 39.66
CA ASP A 310 -16.34 18.88 40.83
C ASP A 310 -14.83 18.70 40.55
N GLY A 311 -14.45 18.40 39.31
CA GLY A 311 -13.07 18.21 38.88
C GLY A 311 -12.50 16.80 39.11
N GLN A 312 -13.25 15.87 39.72
CA GLN A 312 -12.73 14.53 40.05
C GLN A 312 -13.73 13.38 39.90
N SER A 313 -15.04 13.66 40.01
CA SER A 313 -16.09 12.64 40.04
C SER A 313 -16.24 11.93 38.70
N LEU A 314 -16.02 10.61 38.73
CA LEU A 314 -16.16 9.76 37.56
C LEU A 314 -17.62 9.45 37.23
N THR A 315 -18.49 9.40 38.24
CA THR A 315 -19.94 9.19 38.03
C THR A 315 -20.57 10.33 37.25
N VAL A 316 -20.13 11.57 37.50
CA VAL A 316 -20.62 12.75 36.76
C VAL A 316 -20.11 12.72 35.31
N ILE A 317 -18.88 12.25 35.08
CA ILE A 317 -18.35 12.01 33.72
C ILE A 317 -19.19 10.96 32.98
N GLU A 318 -19.53 9.85 33.63
CA GLU A 318 -20.37 8.79 33.04
C GLU A 318 -21.79 9.31 32.70
N ALA A 319 -22.41 10.06 33.62
CA ALA A 319 -23.72 10.66 33.40
C ALA A 319 -23.70 11.63 32.20
N PHE A 320 -22.70 12.51 32.12
CA PHE A 320 -22.53 13.44 31.00
C PHE A 320 -22.29 12.71 29.68
N ALA A 321 -21.43 11.69 29.67
CA ALA A 321 -21.17 10.90 28.47
C ALA A 321 -22.45 10.20 27.97
N SER A 322 -23.28 9.68 28.88
CA SER A 322 -24.58 9.11 28.56
C SER A 322 -25.56 10.15 28.03
N GLU A 323 -25.59 11.37 28.57
CA GLU A 323 -26.45 12.48 28.09
C GLU A 323 -26.15 12.79 26.62
N ILE A 324 -24.87 12.88 26.25
CA ILE A 324 -24.45 13.24 24.89
C ILE A 324 -24.29 12.03 23.96
N GLY A 325 -24.49 10.82 24.46
CA GLY A 325 -24.48 9.57 23.68
C GLY A 325 -23.10 9.16 23.15
N ILE A 326 -22.06 9.25 23.98
CA ILE A 326 -20.70 8.79 23.65
C ILE A 326 -20.09 7.94 24.77
N ALA A 327 -19.03 7.20 24.48
CA ALA A 327 -18.32 6.46 25.52
C ALA A 327 -17.64 7.39 26.55
N PRO A 328 -17.73 7.08 27.86
CA PRO A 328 -17.16 7.91 28.92
C PRO A 328 -15.65 8.06 28.83
N GLY A 329 -14.94 7.05 28.30
CA GLY A 329 -13.51 7.14 28.02
C GLY A 329 -13.13 8.33 27.15
N ILE A 330 -13.98 8.72 26.19
CA ILE A 330 -13.76 9.89 25.30
C ILE A 330 -13.77 11.19 26.11
N VAL A 331 -14.69 11.34 27.06
CA VAL A 331 -14.74 12.50 27.96
C VAL A 331 -13.50 12.54 28.85
N VAL A 332 -13.08 11.39 29.40
CA VAL A 332 -11.83 11.29 30.17
C VAL A 332 -10.63 11.72 29.34
N GLY A 333 -10.50 11.21 28.10
CA GLY A 333 -9.42 11.56 27.20
C GLY A 333 -9.38 13.07 26.90
N ARG A 334 -10.55 13.67 26.69
CA ARG A 334 -10.69 15.12 26.50
C ARG A 334 -10.19 15.90 27.72
N LEU A 335 -10.66 15.56 28.91
CA LEU A 335 -10.29 16.25 30.15
C LEU A 335 -8.80 16.13 30.47
N GLN A 336 -8.22 14.96 30.19
CA GLN A 336 -6.79 14.71 30.33
C GLN A 336 -5.96 15.55 29.36
N ASN A 337 -6.37 15.61 28.09
CA ASN A 337 -5.71 16.44 27.09
C ASN A 337 -5.79 17.95 27.43
N ASP A 338 -6.93 18.40 27.94
CA ASP A 338 -7.15 19.78 28.37
C ASP A 338 -6.45 20.11 29.72
N LYS A 339 -5.75 19.13 30.33
CA LYS A 339 -5.06 19.23 31.62
C LYS A 339 -5.99 19.55 32.81
N LEU A 340 -7.27 19.24 32.67
CA LEU A 340 -8.29 19.38 33.72
C LEU A 340 -8.41 18.12 34.57
N LEU A 341 -7.93 16.98 34.07
CA LEU A 341 -7.86 15.72 34.78
C LEU A 341 -6.46 15.12 34.66
N PRO A 342 -5.84 14.62 35.75
CA PRO A 342 -4.54 13.95 35.64
C PRO A 342 -4.59 12.72 34.74
N ASN A 343 -3.51 12.46 33.98
CA ASN A 343 -3.39 11.28 33.11
C ASN A 343 -3.48 9.94 33.87
N SER A 344 -3.30 9.94 35.19
CA SER A 344 -3.45 8.77 36.06
C SER A 344 -4.90 8.51 36.49
N HIS A 345 -5.82 9.47 36.32
CA HIS A 345 -7.19 9.39 36.81
C HIS A 345 -8.19 9.11 35.70
N GLY A 346 -9.28 8.38 36.00
CA GLY A 346 -10.35 8.09 35.05
C GLY A 346 -10.07 7.00 34.02
N ASN A 347 -8.85 6.45 33.96
CA ASN A 347 -8.46 5.44 32.97
C ASN A 347 -9.30 4.14 33.01
N ARG A 348 -9.98 3.86 34.14
CA ARG A 348 -10.94 2.73 34.23
C ARG A 348 -12.16 2.86 33.31
N LEU A 349 -12.46 4.07 32.83
CA LEU A 349 -13.56 4.34 31.89
C LEU A 349 -13.12 4.23 30.42
N LYS A 350 -11.83 4.00 30.18
CA LYS A 350 -11.26 3.80 28.85
C LYS A 350 -11.28 2.32 28.48
N ILE A 351 -11.64 2.04 27.23
CA ILE A 351 -11.62 0.70 26.66
C ILE A 351 -10.42 0.59 25.73
N PHE A 352 -9.57 -0.42 25.91
CA PHE A 352 -8.43 -0.67 25.04
C PHE A 352 -8.78 -1.73 24.01
N TYR A 353 -8.51 -1.43 22.74
CA TYR A 353 -8.73 -2.38 21.66
C TYR A 353 -7.46 -3.19 21.40
N GLU A 354 -7.65 -4.50 21.18
CA GLU A 354 -6.58 -5.42 20.82
C GLU A 354 -6.89 -6.05 19.45
N TRP A 355 -5.84 -6.26 18.66
CA TRP A 355 -5.96 -7.09 17.47
C TRP A 355 -6.17 -8.54 17.91
N LYS A 356 -7.29 -9.15 17.50
CA LYS A 356 -7.44 -10.60 17.63
C LYS A 356 -6.37 -11.27 16.76
N ALA A 357 -5.53 -12.08 17.41
CA ALA A 357 -4.42 -12.81 16.80
C ALA A 357 -4.89 -13.88 15.80
#